data_AF-S7U1B2-F1
#
_entry.id   AF-S7U1B2-F1
#
_cell.length_a   1.000
_cell.length_b   1.000
_cell.length_c   1.000
_cell.angle_alpha   90.00
_cell.angle_beta   90.00
_cell.angle_gamma   90.00
#
_symmetry.space_group_name_H-M   'P 1'
#
loop_
_entity.id
_entity.type
_entity.pdbx_description
1 polymer ?
#
loop_
_entity_poly.entity_id
_entity_poly.type
_entity_poly.pdbx_seq_one_letter_code
_entity_poly.pdbx_strand_id
1 'polypeptide(L)'
;MHSAWSDGSCSLAELAEACRRRGYRYIAITDHSHYLKVANGLTPDRLRRQREEIERLNARYSDFTILAGIEMDILPDGTLDYDDDVLKELDFVIAAIHSAFKQPRETIMKRLEAALRHPYVDVIAHPTGRLIGQRDGYDVDIERLVELAAETNTVLELNANPNRLDLSAAYVKKAEEAGAYIAINTDAHHLDMLEDMAIGVATARKGWIHKETVINTWPLEKLQQFLRDKRKK
;
A
#
# COMPACT_ATOMS: atom_id res chain seq x y z
N MET A 1 -1.39 -0.64 6.85
CA MET A 1 -2.17 -0.12 8.01
C MET A 1 -1.28 0.84 8.76
N HIS A 2 -1.86 1.81 9.45
CA HIS A 2 -1.15 2.87 10.15
C HIS A 2 -1.21 2.61 11.66
N SER A 3 -0.13 2.96 12.36
CA SER A 3 0.02 2.75 13.79
C SER A 3 0.31 4.08 14.51
N ALA A 4 0.43 4.03 15.83
CA ALA A 4 0.84 5.17 16.65
C ALA A 4 2.26 5.68 16.35
N TRP A 5 3.00 5.02 15.44
CA TRP A 5 4.29 5.52 14.97
C TRP A 5 4.16 6.68 13.99
N SER A 6 3.14 6.73 13.11
CA SER A 6 2.79 7.96 12.36
C SER A 6 1.55 8.62 12.97
N ASP A 7 0.40 8.30 12.42
CA ASP A 7 -0.89 8.98 12.57
C ASP A 7 -2.06 8.04 12.82
N GLY A 8 -1.79 6.74 12.95
CA GLY A 8 -2.74 5.79 13.52
C GLY A 8 -2.88 5.98 15.03
N SER A 9 -3.98 5.52 15.61
CA SER A 9 -4.23 5.61 17.06
C SER A 9 -3.80 4.38 17.86
N CYS A 10 -3.39 3.32 17.18
CA CYS A 10 -3.19 2.00 17.78
C CYS A 10 -1.73 1.60 17.81
N SER A 11 -1.31 0.94 18.89
CA SER A 11 -0.01 0.28 18.95
C SER A 11 0.07 -0.89 17.96
N LEU A 12 1.30 -1.30 17.63
CA LEU A 12 1.55 -2.47 16.79
C LEU A 12 0.94 -3.75 17.39
N ALA A 13 0.99 -3.90 18.71
CA ALA A 13 0.43 -5.05 19.41
C ALA A 13 -1.11 -5.09 19.30
N GLU A 14 -1.78 -3.95 19.47
CA GLU A 14 -3.25 -3.87 19.34
C GLU A 14 -3.70 -4.23 17.92
N LEU A 15 -3.01 -3.71 16.89
CA LEU A 15 -3.28 -4.02 15.48
C LEU A 15 -3.08 -5.51 15.19
N ALA A 16 -1.95 -6.08 15.63
CA ALA A 16 -1.64 -7.49 15.45
C ALA A 16 -2.70 -8.38 16.09
N GLU A 17 -3.03 -8.15 17.36
CA GLU A 17 -4.03 -8.93 18.09
C GLU A 17 -5.44 -8.79 17.49
N ALA A 18 -5.82 -7.58 17.05
CA ALA A 18 -7.09 -7.35 16.39
C ALA A 18 -7.21 -8.10 15.06
N CYS A 19 -6.12 -8.18 14.28
CA CYS A 19 -6.08 -8.91 13.01
C CYS A 19 -6.01 -10.43 13.23
N ARG A 20 -5.26 -10.90 14.22
CA ARG A 20 -5.23 -12.31 14.63
C ARG A 20 -6.61 -12.82 15.02
N ARG A 21 -7.36 -12.06 15.83
CA ARG A 21 -8.76 -12.41 16.19
C ARG A 21 -9.71 -12.50 15.00
N ARG A 22 -9.41 -11.81 13.90
CA ARG A 22 -10.15 -11.88 12.63
C ARG A 22 -9.72 -13.05 11.74
N GLY A 23 -8.72 -13.82 12.15
CA GLY A 23 -8.19 -14.96 11.39
C GLY A 23 -7.21 -14.58 10.29
N TYR A 24 -6.68 -13.34 10.29
CA TYR A 24 -5.60 -12.99 9.37
C TYR A 24 -4.32 -13.73 9.76
N ARG A 25 -3.52 -14.08 8.75
CA ARG A 25 -2.22 -14.75 8.92
C ARG A 25 -1.04 -13.77 8.93
N TYR A 26 -1.23 -12.60 8.33
CA TYR A 26 -0.23 -11.57 8.30
C TYR A 26 -0.86 -10.20 8.10
N ILE A 27 -0.12 -9.15 8.46
CA ILE A 27 -0.45 -7.75 8.20
C ILE A 27 0.81 -7.02 7.73
N ALA A 28 0.61 -5.90 7.03
CA ALA A 28 1.68 -4.94 6.76
C ALA A 28 1.40 -3.63 7.53
N ILE A 29 2.41 -3.21 8.27
CA ILE A 29 2.45 -1.90 8.91
C ILE A 29 3.15 -0.96 7.94
N THR A 30 2.45 0.10 7.53
CA THR A 30 2.84 1.00 6.45
C THR A 30 2.63 2.44 6.89
N ASP A 31 3.20 2.79 8.04
CA ASP A 31 3.21 4.19 8.51
C ASP A 31 3.87 5.11 7.48
N HIS A 32 3.58 6.41 7.54
CA HIS A 32 4.05 7.37 6.54
C HIS A 32 5.55 7.66 6.62
N SER A 33 6.17 7.91 5.46
CA SER A 33 7.55 8.36 5.35
C SER A 33 7.76 9.82 5.81
N HIS A 34 9.01 10.29 5.84
CA HIS A 34 9.42 11.56 6.47
C HIS A 34 8.77 12.81 5.87
N TYR A 35 8.53 12.83 4.57
CA TYR A 35 8.02 13.97 3.84
C TYR A 35 6.67 14.46 4.37
N LEU A 36 5.76 13.54 4.71
CA LEU A 36 4.42 13.85 5.22
C LEU A 36 4.46 14.26 6.71
N LYS A 37 5.03 15.44 6.98
CA LYS A 37 5.19 15.98 8.35
C LYS A 37 3.87 16.11 9.12
N VAL A 38 2.77 16.38 8.43
CA VAL A 38 1.43 16.51 9.04
C VAL A 38 0.94 15.19 9.64
N ALA A 39 1.46 14.05 9.17
CA ALA A 39 1.14 12.72 9.67
C ALA A 39 2.22 12.18 10.63
N ASN A 40 3.10 13.04 11.15
CA ASN A 40 4.23 12.61 11.99
C ASN A 40 5.09 11.52 11.33
N GLY A 41 5.33 11.68 10.02
CA GLY A 41 6.13 10.79 9.19
C GLY A 41 7.45 10.34 9.81
N LEU A 42 7.82 9.08 9.61
CA LEU A 42 8.99 8.49 10.24
C LEU A 42 10.26 9.01 9.58
N THR A 43 11.32 9.24 10.35
CA THR A 43 12.68 9.30 9.78
C THR A 43 13.21 7.88 9.60
N PRO A 44 14.27 7.65 8.80
CA PRO A 44 14.90 6.32 8.70
C PRO A 44 15.25 5.71 10.07
N ASP A 45 15.72 6.50 11.03
CA ASP A 45 16.02 6.03 12.38
C ASP A 45 14.78 5.68 13.21
N ARG A 46 13.64 6.36 12.98
CA ARG A 46 12.36 5.98 13.60
C ARG A 46 11.82 4.70 12.99
N LEU A 47 11.96 4.54 11.67
CA LEU A 47 11.56 3.33 10.95
C LEU A 47 12.32 2.09 11.42
N ARG A 48 13.65 2.21 11.60
CA ARG A 48 14.46 1.10 12.16
C ARG A 48 14.03 0.71 13.58
N ARG A 49 13.72 1.69 14.44
CA ARG A 49 13.19 1.42 15.79
C ARG A 49 11.79 0.77 15.76
N GLN A 50 10.94 1.18 14.83
CA GLN A 50 9.65 0.51 14.62
C GLN A 50 9.88 -0.95 14.20
N ARG A 51 10.80 -1.20 13.27
CA ARG A 51 11.16 -2.54 12.83
C ARG A 51 11.64 -3.42 14.00
N GLU A 52 12.49 -2.90 14.88
CA GLU A 52 12.92 -3.63 16.09
C GLU A 52 11.72 -4.00 17.00
N GLU A 53 10.68 -3.16 17.09
CA GLU A 53 9.44 -3.51 17.77
C GLU A 53 8.65 -4.59 17.04
N ILE A 54 8.53 -4.49 15.71
CA ILE A 54 7.91 -5.51 14.86
C ILE A 54 8.60 -6.86 15.02
N GLU A 55 9.93 -6.91 15.02
CA GLU A 55 10.72 -8.13 15.19
C GLU A 55 10.50 -8.76 16.57
N ARG A 56 10.47 -7.94 17.64
CA ARG A 56 10.13 -8.41 18.99
C ARG A 56 8.72 -8.98 19.08
N LEU A 57 7.75 -8.38 18.37
CA LEU A 57 6.38 -8.87 18.33
C LEU A 57 6.29 -10.17 17.52
N ASN A 58 6.92 -10.23 16.35
CA ASN A 58 6.96 -11.44 15.52
C ASN A 58 7.57 -12.63 16.27
N ALA A 59 8.60 -12.42 17.10
CA ALA A 59 9.18 -13.48 17.93
C ALA A 59 8.19 -14.09 18.96
N ARG A 60 7.06 -13.40 19.24
CA ARG A 60 6.02 -13.88 20.16
C ARG A 60 4.90 -14.66 19.46
N TYR A 61 4.83 -14.63 18.13
CA TYR A 61 3.75 -15.25 17.35
C TYR A 61 4.30 -16.41 16.54
N SER A 62 3.57 -17.52 16.51
CA SER A 62 3.90 -18.70 15.67
C SER A 62 2.94 -18.88 14.50
N ASP A 63 1.80 -18.18 14.55
CA ASP A 63 0.64 -18.26 13.67
C ASP A 63 0.40 -16.98 12.86
N PHE A 64 1.20 -15.93 13.13
CA PHE A 64 0.96 -14.59 12.59
C PHE A 64 2.27 -13.86 12.30
N THR A 65 2.29 -13.05 11.24
CA THR A 65 3.46 -12.23 10.87
C THR A 65 3.08 -10.79 10.60
N ILE A 66 3.85 -9.88 11.18
CA ILE A 66 3.80 -8.45 10.89
C ILE A 66 4.94 -8.15 9.92
N LEU A 67 4.62 -7.67 8.72
CA LEU A 67 5.57 -7.19 7.73
C LEU A 67 5.96 -5.75 8.08
N ALA A 68 7.27 -5.49 8.16
CA ALA A 68 7.80 -4.16 8.34
C ALA A 68 7.77 -3.42 7.00
N GLY A 69 6.89 -2.44 6.88
CA GLY A 69 6.71 -1.67 5.66
C GLY A 69 6.64 -0.17 5.88
N ILE A 70 6.38 0.55 4.80
CA ILE A 70 6.24 2.00 4.79
C ILE A 70 5.25 2.41 3.70
N GLU A 71 4.49 3.46 3.96
CA GLU A 71 3.89 4.26 2.89
C GLU A 71 4.86 5.36 2.47
N MET A 72 5.56 5.10 1.37
CA MET A 72 6.56 5.94 0.76
C MET A 72 5.92 7.09 -0.02
N ASP A 73 6.25 8.32 0.35
CA ASP A 73 5.91 9.46 -0.48
C ASP A 73 6.66 9.43 -1.82
N ILE A 74 5.90 9.60 -2.91
CA ILE A 74 6.43 9.95 -4.23
C ILE A 74 6.48 11.48 -4.28
N LEU A 75 7.67 12.06 -4.35
CA LEU A 75 7.89 13.50 -4.29
C LEU A 75 7.41 14.22 -5.57
N PRO A 76 7.22 15.56 -5.55
CA PRO A 76 6.72 16.31 -6.70
C PRO A 76 7.59 16.22 -7.97
N ASP A 77 8.85 15.85 -7.84
CA ASP A 77 9.80 15.63 -8.95
C ASP A 77 9.86 14.17 -9.42
N GLY A 78 9.15 13.25 -8.75
CA GLY A 78 9.10 11.82 -9.06
C GLY A 78 10.11 10.95 -8.30
N THR A 79 10.97 11.55 -7.47
CA THR A 79 11.84 10.78 -6.57
C THR A 79 11.05 10.21 -5.38
N LEU A 80 11.62 9.23 -4.69
CA LEU A 80 11.06 8.69 -3.44
C LEU A 80 11.68 9.40 -2.24
N ASP A 81 10.94 9.45 -1.14
CA ASP A 81 11.34 10.17 0.08
C ASP A 81 12.51 9.51 0.85
N TYR A 82 12.75 8.22 0.68
CA TYR A 82 13.97 7.55 1.17
C TYR A 82 14.83 6.99 0.05
N ASP A 83 16.13 6.90 0.34
CA ASP A 83 17.10 6.21 -0.51
C ASP A 83 16.93 4.68 -0.47
N ASP A 84 17.44 4.02 -1.51
CA ASP A 84 17.44 2.56 -1.66
C ASP A 84 18.04 1.80 -0.48
N ASP A 85 19.03 2.40 0.20
CA ASP A 85 19.66 1.81 1.37
C ASP A 85 18.70 1.65 2.55
N VAL A 86 17.66 2.49 2.64
CA VAL A 86 16.60 2.33 3.63
C VAL A 86 15.53 1.37 3.10
N LEU A 87 15.15 1.50 1.83
CA LEU A 87 14.09 0.67 1.23
C LEU A 87 14.45 -0.82 1.19
N LYS A 88 15.72 -1.17 0.96
CA LYS A 88 16.20 -2.56 0.95
C LYS A 88 16.00 -3.27 2.28
N GLU A 89 15.90 -2.51 3.38
CA GLU A 89 15.68 -3.05 4.72
C GLU A 89 14.23 -3.54 4.87
N LEU A 90 13.26 -3.03 4.10
CA LEU A 90 11.84 -3.27 4.32
C LEU A 90 11.31 -4.56 3.67
N ASP A 91 10.27 -5.12 4.29
CA ASP A 91 9.56 -6.29 3.78
C ASP A 91 8.53 -5.92 2.71
N PHE A 92 7.91 -4.74 2.83
CA PHE A 92 6.79 -4.32 2.01
C PHE A 92 6.72 -2.79 1.86
N VAL A 93 6.82 -2.27 0.64
CA VAL A 93 6.77 -0.83 0.37
C VAL A 93 5.56 -0.50 -0.49
N ILE A 94 4.71 0.39 0.01
CA ILE A 94 3.67 1.01 -0.80
C ILE A 94 4.09 2.44 -1.13
N ALA A 95 3.79 2.93 -2.32
CA ALA A 95 4.14 4.29 -2.75
C ALA A 95 2.88 5.08 -3.10
N ALA A 96 2.81 6.33 -2.65
CA ALA A 96 1.66 7.20 -2.87
C ALA A 96 2.06 8.66 -3.14
N ILE A 97 1.19 9.37 -3.84
CA ILE A 97 1.27 10.81 -4.01
C ILE A 97 0.39 11.46 -2.93
N HIS A 98 0.98 12.28 -2.05
CA HIS A 98 0.25 13.06 -1.03
C HIS A 98 0.27 14.57 -1.25
N SER A 99 1.00 15.05 -2.25
CA SER A 99 1.20 16.47 -2.51
C SER A 99 1.22 16.80 -4.00
N ALA A 100 1.08 18.09 -4.29
CA ALA A 100 1.13 18.64 -5.64
C ALA A 100 0.09 18.03 -6.61
N PHE A 101 -1.12 17.74 -6.11
CA PHE A 101 -2.22 17.11 -6.88
C PHE A 101 -2.67 17.85 -8.14
N LYS A 102 -2.34 19.14 -8.28
CA LYS A 102 -2.71 19.98 -9.42
C LYS A 102 -1.65 20.00 -10.53
N GLN A 103 -0.62 19.15 -10.44
CA GLN A 103 0.35 18.99 -11.52
C GLN A 103 -0.32 18.45 -12.79
N PRO A 104 0.20 18.79 -13.99
CA PRO A 104 -0.30 18.23 -15.25
C PRO A 104 -0.23 16.70 -15.26
N ARG A 105 -1.16 16.06 -15.99
CA ARG A 105 -1.20 14.59 -16.17
C ARG A 105 0.16 13.99 -16.48
N GLU A 106 0.92 14.59 -17.40
CA GLU A 106 2.25 14.10 -17.78
C GLU A 106 3.21 14.04 -16.58
N THR A 107 3.17 15.03 -15.69
CA THR A 107 4.00 15.06 -14.48
C THR A 107 3.54 14.03 -13.46
N ILE A 108 2.22 13.90 -13.25
CA ILE A 108 1.65 12.86 -12.38
C ILE A 108 2.04 11.46 -12.87
N MET A 109 1.89 11.21 -14.18
CA MET A 109 2.26 9.93 -14.77
C MET A 109 3.75 9.66 -14.70
N LYS A 110 4.62 10.66 -14.84
CA LYS A 110 6.08 10.50 -14.61
C LYS A 110 6.39 10.08 -13.17
N ARG A 111 5.71 10.67 -12.18
CA ARG A 111 5.85 10.31 -10.76
C ARG A 111 5.42 8.86 -10.52
N LEU A 112 4.25 8.47 -11.04
CA LEU A 112 3.74 7.11 -10.92
C LEU A 112 4.62 6.09 -11.66
N GLU A 113 5.08 6.39 -12.87
CA GLU A 113 5.96 5.51 -13.65
C GLU A 113 7.32 5.31 -12.95
N ALA A 114 7.90 6.36 -12.37
CA ALA A 114 9.12 6.24 -11.57
C ALA A 114 8.93 5.27 -10.40
N ALA A 115 7.82 5.38 -9.66
CA ALA A 115 7.51 4.47 -8.57
C ALA A 115 7.22 3.04 -9.06
N LEU A 116 6.47 2.86 -10.16
CA LEU A 116 6.15 1.54 -10.72
C LEU A 116 7.41 0.77 -11.14
N ARG A 117 8.37 1.48 -11.76
CA ARG A 117 9.64 0.91 -12.22
C ARG A 117 10.67 0.75 -11.10
N HIS A 118 10.41 1.26 -9.91
CA HIS A 118 11.33 1.16 -8.79
C HIS A 118 11.38 -0.28 -8.23
N PRO A 119 12.56 -0.90 -8.08
CA PRO A 119 12.66 -2.31 -7.71
C PRO A 119 12.11 -2.59 -6.30
N TYR A 120 12.15 -1.60 -5.41
CA TYR A 120 11.67 -1.72 -4.04
C TYR A 120 10.20 -1.35 -3.83
N VAL A 121 9.48 -0.78 -4.83
CA VAL A 121 8.08 -0.38 -4.66
C VAL A 121 7.15 -1.52 -5.03
N ASP A 122 6.46 -2.08 -4.04
CA ASP A 122 5.63 -3.27 -4.22
C ASP A 122 4.20 -2.92 -4.67
N VAL A 123 3.65 -1.82 -4.15
CA VAL A 123 2.26 -1.38 -4.41
C VAL A 123 2.20 0.11 -4.70
N ILE A 124 1.33 0.54 -5.61
CA ILE A 124 0.87 1.93 -5.69
C ILE A 124 -0.41 2.07 -4.86
N ALA A 125 -0.33 2.84 -3.78
CA ALA A 125 -1.43 3.09 -2.85
C ALA A 125 -2.36 4.21 -3.36
N HIS A 126 -3.67 4.02 -3.13
CA HIS A 126 -4.81 4.87 -3.53
C HIS A 126 -4.50 5.68 -4.79
N PRO A 127 -4.40 5.02 -5.97
CA PRO A 127 -3.64 5.52 -7.11
C PRO A 127 -4.19 6.76 -7.80
N THR A 128 -5.40 7.21 -7.45
CA THR A 128 -5.99 8.47 -7.97
C THR A 128 -5.89 9.60 -6.96
N GLY A 129 -5.61 9.27 -5.69
CA GLY A 129 -5.61 10.19 -4.57
C GLY A 129 -6.94 10.88 -4.33
N ARG A 130 -8.05 10.33 -4.81
CA ARG A 130 -9.38 10.93 -4.60
C ARG A 130 -9.82 10.82 -3.14
N LEU A 131 -10.70 11.73 -2.75
CA LEU A 131 -11.49 11.67 -1.52
C LEU A 131 -12.95 11.97 -1.89
N ILE A 132 -13.80 10.96 -1.78
CA ILE A 132 -15.21 11.02 -2.19
C ILE A 132 -15.92 12.17 -1.47
N GLY A 133 -16.50 13.08 -2.25
CA GLY A 133 -17.20 14.27 -1.75
C GLY A 133 -16.29 15.42 -1.29
N GLN A 134 -14.96 15.29 -1.38
CA GLN A 134 -14.01 16.32 -0.96
C GLN A 134 -12.98 16.70 -2.04
N ARG A 135 -12.47 15.72 -2.79
CA ARG A 135 -11.41 15.90 -3.81
C ARG A 135 -11.57 14.85 -4.92
N ASP A 136 -11.70 15.30 -6.17
CA ASP A 136 -11.94 14.40 -7.31
C ASP A 136 -10.78 13.41 -7.59
N GLY A 137 -9.55 13.76 -7.19
CA GLY A 137 -8.33 13.03 -7.50
C GLY A 137 -7.38 13.87 -8.34
N TYR A 138 -6.14 13.41 -8.50
CA TYR A 138 -5.20 13.99 -9.47
C TYR A 138 -5.43 13.39 -10.87
N ASP A 139 -4.97 14.08 -11.92
CA ASP A 139 -5.23 13.67 -13.31
C ASP A 139 -4.34 12.48 -13.72
N VAL A 140 -4.86 11.27 -13.57
CA VAL A 140 -4.18 10.00 -13.88
C VAL A 140 -4.69 9.42 -15.20
N ASP A 141 -3.77 8.96 -16.03
CA ASP A 141 -4.07 8.06 -17.14
C ASP A 141 -4.18 6.62 -16.61
N ILE A 142 -5.41 6.16 -16.37
CA ILE A 142 -5.67 4.88 -15.71
C ILE A 142 -5.25 3.71 -16.58
N GLU A 143 -5.51 3.79 -17.88
CA GLU A 143 -5.10 2.79 -18.86
C GLU A 143 -3.59 2.61 -18.82
N ARG A 144 -2.83 3.70 -18.90
CA ARG A 144 -1.36 3.64 -18.84
C ARG A 144 -0.83 3.17 -17.49
N LEU A 145 -1.46 3.59 -16.39
CA LEU A 145 -1.11 3.13 -15.03
C LEU A 145 -1.25 1.61 -14.91
N VAL A 146 -2.36 1.06 -15.40
CA VAL A 146 -2.65 -0.38 -15.35
C VAL A 146 -1.66 -1.18 -16.22
N GLU A 147 -1.38 -0.71 -17.44
CA GLU A 147 -0.37 -1.33 -18.31
C GLU A 147 1.01 -1.39 -17.64
N LEU A 148 1.45 -0.28 -17.06
CA LEU A 148 2.73 -0.20 -16.34
C LEU A 148 2.76 -1.15 -15.16
N ALA A 149 1.69 -1.20 -14.35
CA ALA A 149 1.59 -2.11 -13.21
C ALA A 149 1.74 -3.58 -13.61
N ALA A 150 1.11 -3.98 -14.73
CA ALA A 150 1.26 -5.32 -15.28
C ALA A 150 2.69 -5.58 -15.81
N GLU A 151 3.31 -4.62 -16.50
CA GLU A 151 4.68 -4.71 -17.02
C GLU A 151 5.71 -4.90 -15.89
N THR A 152 5.60 -4.11 -14.82
CA THR A 152 6.58 -4.03 -13.73
C THR A 152 6.28 -4.98 -12.58
N ASN A 153 5.18 -5.76 -12.64
CA ASN A 153 4.64 -6.51 -11.52
C ASN A 153 4.44 -5.65 -10.25
N THR A 154 4.15 -4.36 -10.40
CA THR A 154 3.73 -3.53 -9.26
C THR A 154 2.24 -3.75 -9.02
N VAL A 155 1.87 -3.96 -7.78
CA VAL A 155 0.47 -4.17 -7.39
C VAL A 155 -0.26 -2.82 -7.36
N LEU A 156 -1.53 -2.79 -7.76
CA LEU A 156 -2.37 -1.61 -7.56
C LEU A 156 -3.27 -1.80 -6.34
N GLU A 157 -3.44 -0.75 -5.55
CA GLU A 157 -4.30 -0.77 -4.38
C GLU A 157 -5.79 -0.62 -4.76
N LEU A 158 -6.63 -1.43 -4.12
CA LEU A 158 -8.04 -1.18 -3.86
C LEU A 158 -8.19 -0.83 -2.38
N ASN A 159 -8.18 0.46 -2.10
CA ASN A 159 -8.34 1.04 -0.79
C ASN A 159 -9.81 0.98 -0.40
N ALA A 160 -10.12 0.22 0.63
CA ALA A 160 -11.47 -0.07 1.08
C ALA A 160 -12.07 1.03 1.95
N ASN A 161 -11.27 2.03 2.38
CA ASN A 161 -11.76 3.17 3.14
C ASN A 161 -12.94 3.82 2.39
N PRO A 162 -14.13 3.95 3.00
CA PRO A 162 -15.33 4.49 2.34
C PRO A 162 -15.16 5.90 1.78
N ASN A 163 -14.23 6.68 2.33
CA ASN A 163 -13.91 8.02 1.84
C ASN A 163 -13.00 8.00 0.62
N ARG A 164 -12.34 6.88 0.30
CA ARG A 164 -11.46 6.73 -0.87
C ARG A 164 -12.09 5.82 -1.93
N LEU A 165 -12.33 4.57 -1.54
CA LEU A 165 -12.75 3.46 -2.41
C LEU A 165 -11.92 3.37 -3.70
N ASP A 166 -10.60 3.46 -3.58
CA ASP A 166 -9.69 3.75 -4.68
C ASP A 166 -8.66 2.62 -4.87
N LEU A 167 -8.65 1.86 -5.95
CA LEU A 167 -9.33 2.09 -7.23
C LEU A 167 -10.86 1.85 -7.25
N SER A 168 -11.56 2.54 -8.16
CA SER A 168 -12.98 2.27 -8.41
C SER A 168 -13.19 0.87 -8.98
N ALA A 169 -14.37 0.26 -8.79
CA ALA A 169 -14.70 -1.05 -9.36
C ALA A 169 -14.46 -1.16 -10.88
N ALA A 170 -14.67 -0.06 -11.63
CA ALA A 170 -14.44 -0.03 -13.08
C ALA A 170 -12.94 -0.10 -13.42
N TYR A 171 -12.09 0.54 -12.63
CA TYR A 171 -10.63 0.55 -12.81
C TYR A 171 -10.00 -0.75 -12.31
N VAL A 172 -10.54 -1.29 -11.22
CA VAL A 172 -10.23 -2.62 -10.72
C VAL A 172 -10.50 -3.69 -11.80
N LYS A 173 -11.61 -3.59 -12.55
CA LYS A 173 -11.90 -4.48 -13.69
C LYS A 173 -10.86 -4.36 -14.81
N LYS A 174 -10.44 -3.14 -15.14
CA LYS A 174 -9.39 -2.90 -16.15
C LYS A 174 -8.06 -3.53 -15.71
N ALA A 175 -7.71 -3.41 -14.42
CA ALA A 175 -6.51 -4.03 -13.86
C ALA A 175 -6.54 -5.57 -14.01
N GLU A 176 -7.67 -6.19 -13.71
CA GLU A 176 -7.88 -7.63 -13.91
C GLU A 176 -7.70 -8.03 -15.38
N GLU A 177 -8.34 -7.31 -16.31
CA GLU A 177 -8.28 -7.59 -17.75
C GLU A 177 -6.86 -7.46 -18.32
N ALA A 178 -6.04 -6.58 -17.75
CA ALA A 178 -4.64 -6.38 -18.13
C ALA A 178 -3.67 -7.35 -17.42
N GLY A 179 -4.15 -8.17 -16.48
CA GLY A 179 -3.32 -9.08 -15.70
C GLY A 179 -2.48 -8.39 -14.60
N ALA A 180 -2.86 -7.19 -14.17
CA ALA A 180 -2.25 -6.52 -13.03
C ALA A 180 -2.76 -7.12 -11.72
N TYR A 181 -1.88 -7.20 -10.72
CA TYR A 181 -2.23 -7.69 -9.39
C TYR A 181 -2.88 -6.59 -8.55
N ILE A 182 -3.79 -6.97 -7.64
CA ILE A 182 -4.48 -6.07 -6.72
C ILE A 182 -4.17 -6.39 -5.25
N ALA A 183 -3.99 -5.34 -4.45
CA ALA A 183 -4.00 -5.39 -2.99
C ALA A 183 -5.27 -4.73 -2.47
N ILE A 184 -6.09 -5.46 -1.73
CA ILE A 184 -7.24 -4.89 -1.01
C ILE A 184 -6.78 -4.55 0.41
N ASN A 185 -6.92 -3.30 0.84
CA ASN A 185 -6.59 -2.91 2.22
C ASN A 185 -7.57 -1.86 2.72
N THR A 186 -7.50 -1.52 4.01
CA THR A 186 -8.46 -0.61 4.65
C THR A 186 -7.93 0.77 4.93
N ASP A 187 -6.63 1.01 4.74
CA ASP A 187 -5.98 2.25 5.16
C ASP A 187 -6.26 2.58 6.65
N ALA A 188 -6.32 1.53 7.48
CA ALA A 188 -6.79 1.66 8.85
C ALA A 188 -5.84 2.51 9.70
N HIS A 189 -6.39 3.57 10.28
CA HIS A 189 -5.79 4.42 11.32
C HIS A 189 -6.41 4.15 12.70
N HIS A 190 -7.56 3.48 12.74
CA HIS A 190 -8.28 3.04 13.93
C HIS A 190 -8.73 1.58 13.76
N LEU A 191 -8.94 0.85 14.85
CA LEU A 191 -9.35 -0.57 14.79
C LEU A 191 -10.69 -0.80 14.07
N ASP A 192 -11.63 0.14 14.17
CA ASP A 192 -12.96 0.01 13.57
C ASP A 192 -12.89 0.04 12.03
N MET A 193 -11.88 0.70 11.46
CA MET A 193 -11.64 0.74 10.01
C MET A 193 -11.22 -0.64 9.45
N LEU A 194 -10.85 -1.60 10.30
CA LEU A 194 -10.58 -2.97 9.83
C LEU A 194 -11.83 -3.63 9.24
N GLU A 195 -13.03 -3.19 9.65
CA GLU A 195 -14.31 -3.67 9.11
C GLU A 195 -14.54 -3.24 7.66
N ASP A 196 -13.86 -2.17 7.21
CA ASP A 196 -13.96 -1.67 5.84
C ASP A 196 -13.49 -2.71 4.80
N MET A 197 -12.75 -3.73 5.21
CA MET A 197 -12.32 -4.82 4.31
C MET A 197 -13.50 -5.45 3.57
N ALA A 198 -14.67 -5.57 4.20
CA ALA A 198 -15.87 -6.08 3.57
C ALA A 198 -16.30 -5.23 2.35
N ILE A 199 -16.14 -3.91 2.43
CA ILE A 199 -16.43 -2.96 1.35
C ILE A 199 -15.43 -3.13 0.21
N GLY A 200 -14.14 -3.30 0.53
CA GLY A 200 -13.09 -3.59 -0.43
C GLY A 200 -13.37 -4.88 -1.21
N VAL A 201 -13.70 -5.97 -0.51
CA VAL A 201 -14.06 -7.25 -1.13
C VAL A 201 -15.32 -7.13 -1.98
N ALA A 202 -16.36 -6.42 -1.51
CA ALA A 202 -17.56 -6.18 -2.31
C ALA A 202 -17.25 -5.40 -3.60
N THR A 203 -16.34 -4.42 -3.53
CA THR A 203 -15.89 -3.62 -4.67
C THR A 203 -15.06 -4.46 -5.64
N ALA A 204 -14.16 -5.31 -5.15
CA ALA A 204 -13.41 -6.27 -5.98
C ALA A 204 -14.35 -7.23 -6.74
N ARG A 205 -15.39 -7.74 -6.06
CA ARG A 205 -16.42 -8.59 -6.71
C ARG A 205 -17.18 -7.83 -7.80
N LYS A 206 -17.53 -6.56 -7.56
CA LYS A 206 -18.15 -5.69 -8.57
C LYS A 206 -17.23 -5.44 -9.76
N GLY A 207 -15.91 -5.38 -9.52
CA GLY A 207 -14.86 -5.30 -10.54
C GLY A 207 -14.51 -6.64 -11.20
N TRP A 208 -15.19 -7.74 -10.86
CA TRP A 208 -15.00 -9.08 -11.44
C TRP A 208 -13.60 -9.66 -11.22
N ILE A 209 -12.96 -9.29 -10.12
CA ILE A 209 -11.62 -9.78 -9.78
C ILE A 209 -11.64 -11.25 -9.36
N HIS A 210 -10.65 -11.99 -9.84
CA HIS A 210 -10.37 -13.36 -9.44
C HIS A 210 -9.45 -13.39 -8.22
N LYS A 211 -9.58 -14.42 -7.37
CA LYS A 211 -8.75 -14.50 -6.15
C LYS A 211 -7.26 -14.61 -6.47
N GLU A 212 -6.93 -15.19 -7.62
CA GLU A 212 -5.57 -15.47 -8.07
C GLU A 212 -4.75 -14.19 -8.27
N THR A 213 -5.38 -13.08 -8.68
CA THR A 213 -4.77 -11.76 -8.89
C THR A 213 -4.80 -10.88 -7.64
N VAL A 214 -5.45 -11.32 -6.55
CA VAL A 214 -5.48 -10.59 -5.27
C VAL A 214 -4.40 -11.12 -4.32
N ILE A 215 -3.39 -10.29 -4.04
CA ILE A 215 -2.21 -10.70 -3.26
C ILE A 215 -2.54 -11.07 -1.80
N ASN A 216 -3.63 -10.52 -1.26
CA ASN A 216 -4.09 -10.80 0.11
C ASN A 216 -4.54 -12.26 0.31
N THR A 217 -4.85 -12.97 -0.77
CA THR A 217 -5.35 -14.35 -0.70
C THR A 217 -4.22 -15.38 -0.62
N TRP A 218 -2.98 -14.95 -0.84
CA TRP A 218 -1.85 -15.85 -0.97
C TRP A 218 -1.33 -16.32 0.41
N PRO A 219 -0.66 -17.48 0.47
CA PRO A 219 0.21 -17.80 1.60
C PRO A 219 1.36 -16.78 1.69
N LEU A 220 1.87 -16.56 2.90
CA LEU A 220 2.93 -15.60 3.16
C LEU A 220 4.18 -15.86 2.31
N GLU A 221 4.54 -17.12 2.13
CA GLU A 221 5.73 -17.53 1.38
C GLU A 221 5.60 -17.16 -0.10
N LYS A 222 4.39 -17.30 -0.67
CA LYS A 222 4.10 -16.90 -2.05
C LYS A 222 4.17 -15.39 -2.20
N LEU A 223 3.60 -14.64 -1.25
CA LEU A 223 3.69 -13.17 -1.22
C LEU A 223 5.15 -12.74 -1.19
N GLN A 224 5.93 -13.21 -0.22
CA GLN A 224 7.34 -12.85 -0.08
C GLN A 224 8.17 -13.23 -1.31
N GLN A 225 7.90 -14.37 -1.94
CA GLN A 225 8.57 -14.76 -3.18
C GLN A 225 8.26 -13.79 -4.32
N PHE A 226 6.99 -13.42 -4.49
CA PHE A 226 6.57 -12.45 -5.50
C PHE A 226 7.28 -11.09 -5.33
N LEU A 227 7.35 -10.57 -4.10
CA LEU A 227 8.03 -9.31 -3.79
C LEU A 227 9.54 -9.40 -4.07
N ARG A 228 10.18 -10.52 -3.73
CA ARG A 228 11.60 -10.75 -4.03
C ARG A 228 11.91 -10.83 -5.51
N ASP A 229 11.02 -11.42 -6.30
CA ASP A 229 11.24 -11.56 -7.75
C ASP A 229 11.06 -10.24 -8.48
N LYS A 230 10.18 -9.35 -7.99
CA LYS A 230 10.10 -7.98 -8.47
C LYS A 230 11.43 -7.24 -8.30
N ARG A 231 12.08 -7.35 -7.12
CA ARG A 231 13.36 -6.68 -6.82
C ARG A 231 14.53 -7.09 -7.73
N LYS A 232 14.40 -8.18 -8.51
CA LYS A 232 15.44 -8.69 -9.43
C LYS A 232 15.23 -8.25 -10.88
N LYS A 233 14.06 -7.72 -11.22
CA LYS A 233 13.76 -7.20 -12.55
C LYS A 233 14.38 -5.82 -12.72
#